data_AF-A0A973Z388-F1
#
_entry.id   AF-A0A973Z388-F1
#
_cell.length_a   1.000
_cell.length_b   1.000
_cell.length_c   1.000
_cell.angle_alpha   90.00
_cell.angle_beta   90.00
_cell.angle_gamma   90.00
#
_symmetry.space_group_name_H-M   'P 1'
#
loop_
_entity.id
_entity.type
_entity.pdbx_description
1 polymer ?
#
loop_
_entity_poly.entity_id
_entity_poly.type
_entity_poly.pdbx_seq_one_letter_code
_entity_poly.pdbx_strand_id
1 'polypeptide(L)'
;MKRGIRLPSGRVIAIGRCMLAVLLLLYLWVDVEPIVEWGSTTLAILGAYATFAMFILAITWKDWWIEARLAGPAHAVDIAAFTLLVYSTTRYDSPYFTVFMFILLAAAIRWGLRATALTAVLLIGLFYMVGMVVAQSQAPDQFHDFTDQT
;
A
#
# COMPACT_ATOMS: atom_id res chain seq x y z
N MET A 1 -38.47 6.74 4.46
CA MET A 1 -37.02 7.02 4.54
C MET A 1 -36.31 5.74 4.98
N LYS A 2 -35.71 4.99 4.06
CA LYS A 2 -35.01 3.74 4.38
C LYS A 2 -33.77 4.09 5.21
N ARG A 3 -33.66 3.59 6.44
CA ARG A 3 -32.43 3.64 7.24
C ARG A 3 -31.38 2.83 6.49
N GLY A 4 -30.62 3.49 5.63
CA GLY A 4 -29.42 2.92 5.02
C GLY A 4 -28.54 2.42 6.15
N ILE A 5 -28.03 1.21 6.00
CA ILE A 5 -27.15 0.55 6.96
C ILE A 5 -25.98 1.51 7.20
N ARG A 6 -25.99 2.23 8.33
CA ARG A 6 -24.85 3.07 8.76
C ARG A 6 -23.80 2.14 9.32
N LEU A 7 -23.16 1.36 8.45
CA LEU A 7 -21.86 0.80 8.79
C LEU A 7 -20.94 2.00 9.08
N PRO A 8 -20.29 2.07 10.24
CA PRO A 8 -19.25 3.06 10.46
C PRO A 8 -18.25 2.89 9.34
N SER A 9 -18.07 3.92 8.49
CA SER A 9 -17.19 3.89 7.32
C SER A 9 -15.78 3.40 7.70
N GLY A 10 -15.34 3.64 8.94
CA GLY A 10 -14.13 3.09 9.51
C GLY A 10 -13.99 1.58 9.52
N ARG A 11 -15.05 0.83 9.83
CA ARG A 11 -14.99 -0.64 9.84
C ARG A 11 -14.77 -1.19 8.44
N VAL A 12 -15.45 -0.63 7.44
CA VAL A 12 -15.30 -1.03 6.04
C VAL A 12 -13.86 -0.79 5.58
N ILE A 13 -13.28 0.36 5.92
CA ILE A 13 -11.89 0.67 5.57
C ILE A 13 -10.92 -0.25 6.30
N ALA A 14 -11.10 -0.52 7.60
CA ALA A 14 -10.24 -1.42 8.37
C ALA A 14 -10.29 -2.87 7.84
N ILE A 15 -11.48 -3.38 7.50
CA ILE A 15 -11.64 -4.69 6.85
C ILE A 15 -10.95 -4.68 5.49
N GLY A 16 -11.12 -3.61 4.71
CA GLY A 16 -10.44 -3.43 3.43
C GLY A 16 -8.91 -3.51 3.54
N ARG A 17 -8.31 -2.90 4.57
CA ARG A 17 -6.86 -3.01 4.85
C ARG A 17 -6.45 -4.46 5.08
N CYS A 18 -7.15 -5.18 5.96
CA CYS A 18 -6.86 -6.57 6.24
C CYS A 18 -7.02 -7.45 5.00
N MET A 19 -8.12 -7.28 4.27
CA MET A 19 -8.39 -8.05 3.05
C MET A 19 -7.28 -7.80 2.01
N LEU A 20 -6.88 -6.55 1.79
CA LEU A 20 -5.81 -6.22 0.88
C LEU A 20 -4.47 -6.83 1.31
N ALA A 21 -4.11 -6.75 2.59
CA ALA A 21 -2.89 -7.34 3.11
C ALA A 21 -2.87 -8.86 2.94
N VAL A 22 -3.99 -9.53 3.25
CA VAL A 22 -4.14 -10.98 3.07
C VAL A 22 -4.04 -11.37 1.60
N LEU A 23 -4.70 -10.64 0.69
CA LEU A 23 -4.64 -10.94 -0.74
C LEU A 23 -3.24 -10.76 -1.32
N LEU A 24 -2.49 -9.74 -0.88
CA LEU A 24 -1.11 -9.56 -1.31
C LEU A 24 -0.17 -10.65 -0.76
N LEU A 25 -0.39 -11.10 0.48
CA LEU A 25 0.35 -12.24 1.03
C LEU A 25 0.02 -13.54 0.28
N LEU A 26 -1.25 -13.76 -0.04
CA LEU A 26 -1.68 -14.89 -0.86
C LEU A 26 -1.09 -14.82 -2.28
N TYR A 27 -0.98 -13.62 -2.85
CA TYR A 27 -0.31 -13.42 -4.13
C TYR A 27 1.15 -13.88 -4.07
N LEU A 28 1.91 -13.45 -3.04
CA LEU A 28 3.29 -13.92 -2.85
C LEU A 28 3.39 -15.42 -2.56
N TRP A 29 2.37 -16.01 -1.95
CA TRP A 29 2.34 -17.44 -1.65
C TRP A 29 2.08 -18.32 -2.87
N VAL A 30 1.20 -17.86 -3.78
CA VAL A 30 0.81 -18.60 -4.99
C VAL A 30 1.82 -18.42 -6.12
N ASP A 31 2.63 -17.37 -6.07
CA ASP A 31 3.55 -16.97 -7.12
C ASP A 31 4.38 -18.15 -7.67
N VAL A 32 4.09 -18.49 -8.93
CA VAL A 32 4.61 -19.69 -9.59
C VAL A 32 6.07 -19.50 -10.04
N GLU A 33 6.47 -18.25 -10.26
CA GLU A 33 7.85 -17.83 -10.50
C GLU A 33 8.25 -16.81 -9.43
N PRO A 34 8.84 -17.25 -8.30
CA PRO A 34 9.04 -16.38 -7.14
C PRO A 34 9.80 -15.10 -7.50
N ILE A 35 9.10 -13.98 -7.59
CA ILE A 35 9.70 -12.66 -7.83
C ILE A 35 10.30 -12.06 -6.54
N VAL A 36 10.06 -12.72 -5.41
CA VAL A 36 10.45 -12.26 -4.08
C VAL A 36 11.11 -13.42 -3.33
N GLU A 37 12.37 -13.23 -2.91
CA GLU A 37 13.08 -14.21 -2.09
C GLU A 37 12.55 -14.25 -0.65
N TRP A 38 12.62 -15.42 -0.03
CA TRP A 38 12.36 -15.60 1.39
C TRP A 38 13.35 -14.78 2.21
N GLY A 39 12.85 -13.88 3.07
CA GLY A 39 13.68 -12.95 3.85
C GLY A 39 13.95 -11.60 3.17
N SER A 40 13.40 -11.36 1.98
CA SER A 40 13.46 -10.06 1.31
C SER A 40 12.79 -8.95 2.13
N THR A 41 13.24 -7.71 1.87
CA THR A 41 12.66 -6.51 2.46
C THR A 41 11.17 -6.35 2.12
N THR A 42 10.76 -6.73 0.90
CA THR A 42 9.36 -6.70 0.46
C THR A 42 8.45 -7.57 1.33
N LEU A 43 8.88 -8.81 1.61
CA LEU A 43 8.12 -9.72 2.47
C LEU A 43 8.04 -9.18 3.91
N ALA A 44 9.11 -8.60 4.43
CA ALA A 44 9.14 -8.00 5.76
C ALA A 44 8.18 -6.79 5.87
N ILE A 45 8.17 -5.91 4.85
CA ILE A 45 7.25 -4.76 4.78
C ILE A 45 5.81 -5.25 4.74
N LEU A 46 5.51 -6.24 3.89
CA LEU A 46 4.15 -6.74 3.74
C LEU A 46 3.66 -7.48 4.99
N GLY A 47 4.53 -8.27 5.62
CA GLY A 47 4.24 -8.90 6.91
C GLY A 47 3.95 -7.87 8.01
N ALA A 48 4.79 -6.83 8.12
CA ALA A 48 4.56 -5.74 9.06
C ALA A 48 3.25 -5.00 8.78
N TYR A 49 2.94 -4.72 7.51
CA TYR A 49 1.68 -4.09 7.11
C TYR A 49 0.46 -4.97 7.43
N ALA A 50 0.56 -6.30 7.26
CA ALA A 50 -0.50 -7.22 7.64
C ALA A 50 -0.74 -7.26 9.16
N THR A 51 0.33 -7.30 9.96
CA THR A 51 0.24 -7.18 11.43
C THR A 51 -0.40 -5.86 11.84
N PHE A 52 0.02 -4.76 11.23
CA PHE A 52 -0.57 -3.44 11.45
C PHE A 52 -2.06 -3.42 11.10
N ALA A 53 -2.46 -3.93 9.94
CA ALA A 53 -3.85 -3.95 9.50
C ALA A 53 -4.73 -4.75 10.46
N MET A 54 -4.28 -5.94 10.87
CA MET A 54 -4.97 -6.77 11.86
C MET A 54 -5.09 -6.05 13.22
N PHE A 55 -4.03 -5.39 13.65
CA PHE A 55 -4.04 -4.64 14.90
C PHE A 55 -5.04 -3.47 14.87
N ILE A 56 -5.03 -2.67 13.79
CA ILE A 56 -6.01 -1.59 13.59
C ILE A 56 -7.44 -2.15 13.57
N LEU A 57 -7.67 -3.26 12.87
CA LEU A 57 -8.99 -3.88 12.82
C LEU A 57 -9.45 -4.33 14.21
N ALA A 58 -8.57 -4.95 14.99
CA ALA A 58 -8.87 -5.45 16.33
C ALA A 58 -9.21 -4.31 17.31
N ILE A 59 -8.39 -3.25 17.36
CA ILE A 59 -8.57 -2.15 18.32
C ILE A 59 -9.76 -1.25 17.97
N THR A 60 -10.06 -1.06 16.68
CA THR A 60 -11.16 -0.19 16.21
C THR A 60 -12.50 -0.92 16.13
N TRP A 61 -12.53 -2.24 16.37
CA TRP A 61 -13.73 -3.06 16.18
C TRP A 61 -14.94 -2.57 16.98
N LYS A 62 -14.72 -2.23 18.25
CA LYS A 62 -15.79 -1.83 19.18
C LYS A 62 -15.86 -0.33 19.45
N ASP A 63 -14.78 0.40 19.23
CA ASP A 63 -14.65 1.79 19.66
C ASP A 63 -14.53 2.74 18.46
N TRP A 64 -15.61 3.50 18.22
CA TRP A 64 -15.68 4.49 17.15
C TRP A 64 -14.80 5.72 17.40
N TRP A 65 -14.50 6.04 18.67
CA TRP A 65 -13.68 7.18 19.03
C TRP A 65 -12.20 6.91 18.73
N ILE A 66 -11.73 5.71 19.10
CA ILE A 66 -10.38 5.23 18.75
C ILE A 66 -10.23 5.17 17.23
N GLU A 67 -11.26 4.67 16.53
CA GLU A 67 -11.32 4.63 15.07
C GLU A 67 -11.13 6.02 14.45
N ALA A 68 -11.90 7.02 14.88
CA ALA A 68 -11.81 8.37 14.35
C ALA A 68 -10.43 9.01 14.59
N ARG A 69 -9.84 8.79 15.78
CA ARG A 69 -8.53 9.31 16.16
C ARG A 69 -7.38 8.66 15.39
N LEU A 70 -7.46 7.36 15.11
CA LEU A 70 -6.42 6.60 14.41
C LEU A 70 -6.51 6.71 12.89
N ALA A 71 -7.60 7.27 12.35
CA ALA A 71 -7.81 7.32 10.91
C ALA A 71 -6.70 8.04 10.13
N GLY A 72 -6.26 9.21 10.62
CA GLY A 72 -5.16 9.97 10.02
C GLY A 72 -3.83 9.20 10.07
N PRO A 73 -3.37 8.79 11.26
CA PRO A 73 -2.17 7.97 11.40
C PRO A 73 -2.20 6.68 10.56
N ALA A 74 -3.32 5.97 10.54
CA ALA A 74 -3.44 4.74 9.75
C ALA A 74 -3.33 5.01 8.26
N HIS A 75 -3.92 6.10 7.77
CA HIS A 75 -3.78 6.52 6.38
C HIS A 75 -2.33 6.88 6.02
N ALA A 76 -1.60 7.53 6.92
CA ALA A 76 -0.19 7.81 6.73
C ALA A 76 0.66 6.53 6.67
N VAL A 77 0.34 5.54 7.51
CA VAL A 77 0.98 4.21 7.45
C VAL A 77 0.67 3.51 6.12
N ASP A 78 -0.57 3.60 5.61
CA ASP A 78 -0.90 3.02 4.30
C ASP A 78 -0.04 3.64 3.18
N ILE A 79 0.13 4.98 3.19
CA ILE A 79 0.98 5.71 2.23
C ILE A 79 2.45 5.28 2.35
N ALA A 80 2.96 5.17 3.57
CA ALA A 80 4.33 4.74 3.82
C ALA A 80 4.54 3.30 3.35
N ALA A 81 3.62 2.39 3.67
CA ALA A 81 3.69 1.00 3.24
C ALA A 81 3.68 0.88 1.71
N PHE A 82 2.80 1.61 1.01
CA PHE A 82 2.80 1.68 -0.44
C PHE A 82 4.14 2.16 -0.99
N THR A 83 4.67 3.26 -0.46
CA THR A 83 5.93 3.86 -0.94
C THR A 83 7.11 2.90 -0.75
N LEU A 84 7.17 2.23 0.40
CA LEU A 84 8.21 1.25 0.70
C LEU A 84 8.12 0.01 -0.18
N LEU A 85 6.91 -0.48 -0.45
CA LEU A 85 6.68 -1.63 -1.34
C LEU A 85 7.08 -1.32 -2.79
N VAL A 86 6.77 -0.12 -3.27
CA VAL A 86 7.21 0.32 -4.61
C VAL A 86 8.73 0.46 -4.65
N TYR A 87 9.33 1.04 -3.62
CA TYR A 87 10.80 1.19 -3.56
C TYR A 87 11.52 -0.16 -3.49
N SER A 88 10.94 -1.14 -2.79
CA SER A 88 11.54 -2.47 -2.65
C SER A 88 11.31 -3.39 -3.85
N THR A 89 10.60 -2.94 -4.89
CA THR A 89 10.36 -3.75 -6.09
C THR A 89 10.89 -3.13 -7.36
N THR A 90 11.56 -3.97 -8.16
CA THR A 90 12.29 -3.58 -9.37
C THR A 90 11.49 -3.70 -10.66
N ARG A 91 10.24 -4.20 -10.61
CA ARG A 91 9.37 -4.31 -11.79
C ARG A 91 8.16 -3.40 -11.74
N TYR A 92 7.80 -2.87 -12.90
CA TYR A 92 6.73 -1.87 -13.09
C TYR A 92 5.31 -2.46 -13.06
N ASP A 93 5.14 -3.77 -13.19
CA ASP A 93 3.86 -4.52 -13.19
C ASP A 93 3.42 -4.96 -11.77
N SER A 94 3.84 -4.21 -10.77
CA SER A 94 3.76 -4.62 -9.38
C SER A 94 2.32 -4.62 -8.82
N PRO A 95 1.88 -5.71 -8.13
CA PRO A 95 0.53 -5.84 -7.56
C PRO A 95 0.19 -4.76 -6.51
N TYR A 96 1.20 -4.04 -6.00
CA TYR A 96 1.06 -3.03 -4.96
C TYR A 96 0.36 -1.75 -5.43
N PHE A 97 0.15 -1.57 -6.73
CA PHE A 97 -0.71 -0.49 -7.23
C PHE A 97 -2.16 -0.60 -6.69
N THR A 98 -2.58 -1.79 -6.28
CA THR A 98 -3.85 -1.99 -5.57
C THR A 98 -3.88 -1.24 -4.23
N VAL A 99 -2.73 -1.10 -3.54
CA VAL A 99 -2.62 -0.33 -2.29
C VAL A 99 -2.85 1.15 -2.56
N PHE A 100 -2.29 1.70 -3.64
CA PHE A 100 -2.56 3.08 -4.09
C PHE A 100 -4.07 3.31 -4.26
N MET A 101 -4.75 2.42 -4.98
CA MET A 101 -6.19 2.53 -5.22
C MET A 101 -7.00 2.44 -3.93
N PHE A 102 -6.61 1.54 -3.03
CA PHE A 102 -7.21 1.43 -1.70
C PHE A 102 -7.07 2.73 -0.89
N ILE A 103 -5.88 3.34 -0.88
CA ILE A 103 -5.62 4.60 -0.16
C ILE A 103 -6.53 5.72 -0.68
N LEU A 104 -6.69 5.85 -2.00
CA LEU A 104 -7.60 6.85 -2.59
C LEU A 104 -9.05 6.58 -2.24
N LEU A 105 -9.49 5.33 -2.33
CA LEU A 105 -10.85 4.93 -1.97
C LEU A 105 -11.13 5.20 -0.49
N ALA A 106 -10.19 4.87 0.40
CA ALA A 106 -10.27 5.14 1.82
C ALA A 106 -10.37 6.64 2.13
N ALA A 107 -9.55 7.46 1.47
CA ALA A 107 -9.61 8.92 1.58
C ALA A 107 -10.95 9.47 1.08
N ALA A 108 -11.45 8.96 -0.04
CA ALA A 108 -12.72 9.40 -0.63
C ALA A 108 -13.91 9.09 0.28
N ILE A 109 -13.97 7.87 0.83
CA ILE A 109 -15.02 7.44 1.74
C ILE A 109 -15.00 8.25 3.04
N ARG A 110 -13.82 8.61 3.56
CA ARG A 110 -13.70 9.24 4.88
C ARG A 110 -13.75 10.77 4.86
N TRP A 111 -13.01 11.40 3.96
CA TRP A 111 -12.76 12.84 3.97
C TRP A 111 -13.23 13.55 2.69
N GLY A 112 -13.73 12.79 1.70
CA GLY A 112 -14.27 13.32 0.46
C GLY A 112 -13.20 13.76 -0.55
N LEU A 113 -13.66 14.30 -1.68
CA LEU A 113 -12.84 14.53 -2.89
C LEU A 113 -11.62 15.43 -2.68
N ARG A 114 -11.71 16.45 -1.82
CA ARG A 114 -10.58 17.37 -1.59
C ARG A 114 -9.38 16.65 -0.96
N ALA A 115 -9.65 15.83 0.07
CA ALA A 115 -8.63 15.02 0.70
C ALA A 115 -8.11 13.95 -0.28
N THR A 116 -8.99 13.30 -1.03
CA THR A 116 -8.57 12.34 -2.07
C THR A 116 -7.65 12.95 -3.12
N ALA A 117 -7.94 14.17 -3.59
CA ALA A 117 -7.09 14.86 -4.56
C ALA A 117 -5.70 15.16 -3.98
N LEU A 118 -5.63 15.63 -2.72
CA LEU A 118 -4.35 15.85 -2.04
C LEU A 118 -3.57 14.54 -1.86
N THR A 119 -4.25 13.47 -1.44
CA THR A 119 -3.66 12.13 -1.33
C THR A 119 -3.16 11.62 -2.68
N ALA A 120 -3.90 11.84 -3.76
CA ALA A 120 -3.49 11.47 -5.12
C ALA A 120 -2.24 12.22 -5.55
N VAL A 121 -2.21 13.55 -5.39
CA VAL A 121 -1.03 14.36 -5.70
C VAL A 121 0.19 13.87 -4.91
N LEU A 122 0.02 13.60 -3.61
CA LEU A 122 1.08 13.07 -2.76
C LEU A 122 1.58 11.70 -3.24
N LEU A 123 0.68 10.74 -3.47
CA LEU A 123 1.04 9.40 -3.91
C LEU A 123 1.70 9.40 -5.29
N ILE A 124 1.22 10.21 -6.23
CA ILE A 124 1.84 10.37 -7.56
C ILE A 124 3.24 10.95 -7.41
N GLY A 125 3.41 11.97 -6.58
CA GLY A 125 4.72 12.56 -6.30
C GLY A 125 5.70 11.56 -5.68
N LEU A 126 5.26 10.78 -4.69
CA LEU A 126 6.06 9.73 -4.06
C LEU A 126 6.41 8.61 -5.05
N PHE A 127 5.44 8.16 -5.84
CA PHE A 127 5.65 7.14 -6.87
C PHE A 127 6.68 7.59 -7.91
N TYR A 128 6.55 8.82 -8.40
CA TYR A 128 7.50 9.41 -9.34
C TYR A 128 8.90 9.56 -8.73
N MET A 129 8.99 10.05 -7.49
CA MET A 129 10.25 10.19 -6.77
C MET A 129 10.97 8.85 -6.60
N VAL A 130 10.25 7.82 -6.17
CA VAL A 130 10.80 6.46 -6.04
C VAL A 130 11.27 5.94 -7.39
N GLY A 131 10.48 6.11 -8.45
CA GLY A 131 10.87 5.72 -9.81
C GLY A 131 12.16 6.39 -10.27
N MET A 132 12.34 7.68 -9.98
CA MET A 132 13.57 8.41 -10.29
C MET A 132 14.79 7.86 -9.53
N VAL A 133 14.64 7.57 -8.24
CA VAL A 133 15.73 7.01 -7.41
C VAL A 133 16.15 5.63 -7.93
N VAL A 134 15.18 4.75 -8.22
CA VAL A 134 15.45 3.40 -8.73
C VAL A 134 16.10 3.45 -10.12
N ALA A 135 15.59 4.30 -11.02
CA ALA A 135 16.16 4.47 -12.35
C ALA A 135 17.63 4.94 -12.31
N GLN A 136 17.97 5.85 -11.40
CA GLN A 136 19.36 6.31 -11.22
C GLN A 136 20.27 5.20 -10.69
N SER A 137 19.77 4.34 -9.79
CA SER A 137 20.58 3.22 -9.26
C SER A 137 20.90 2.15 -10.30
N GLN A 138 20.04 1.96 -11.31
CA GLN A 138 20.21 0.90 -12.31
C GLN A 138 20.95 1.35 -13.58
N ALA A 139 21.11 2.66 -13.78
CA ALA A 139 21.76 3.19 -14.98
C ALA A 139 23.19 2.64 -15.20
N PRO A 140 24.08 2.55 -14.18
CA PRO A 140 25.44 2.05 -14.36
C PRO A 140 25.51 0.59 -14.82
N ASP A 141 24.64 -0.26 -14.27
CA ASP A 141 24.67 -1.72 -14.53
C ASP A 141 24.23 -2.04 -15.96
N GLN A 142 23.27 -1.28 -16.51
CA GLN A 142 22.84 -1.46 -17.90
C GLN A 142 23.95 -1.12 -18.90
N PHE A 143 24.73 -0.05 -18.66
CA PHE A 143 25.80 0.35 -19.56
C PHE A 143 26.88 -0.74 -19.72
N HIS A 144 27.17 -1.49 -18.66
CA HIS A 144 28.15 -2.58 -18.71
C HIS A 144 27.65 -3.79 -19.52
N ASP A 145 26.37 -4.18 -19.37
CA ASP A 145 25.78 -5.28 -20.14
C ASP A 145 25.76 -4.97 -21.66
N PHE A 146 25.52 -3.71 -22.04
CA PHE A 146 25.58 -3.30 -23.45
C PHE A 146 26.99 -3.37 -24.05
N THR A 147 28.04 -3.10 -23.28
CA THR A 147 29.42 -3.14 -23.78
C THR A 147 29.98 -4.55 -23.89
N ASP A 148 29.49 -5.49 -23.09
CA ASP A 148 29.96 -6.88 -23.10
C ASP A 148 29.29 -7.73 -24.19
N GLN A 149 28.20 -7.23 -24.80
CA GLN A 149 27.47 -7.89 -25.89
C GLN A 149 27.91 -7.48 -27.31
N THR A 150 28.91 -6.60 -27.46
CA THR A 150 29.47 -6.15 -28.76
C THR A 150 30.90 -6.62 -28.98
#